data_AF-A0A9W8GZ14-F1
#
_entry.id   AF-A0A9W8GZ14-F1
#
_cell.length_a   1.000
_cell.length_b   1.000
_cell.length_c   1.000
_cell.angle_alpha   90.00
_cell.angle_beta   90.00
_cell.angle_gamma   90.00
#
_symmetry.space_group_name_H-M   'P 1'
#
loop_
_entity.id
_entity.type
_entity.pdbx_description
1 polymer ?
#
loop_
_entity_poly.entity_id
_entity_poly.type
_entity_poly.pdbx_seq_one_letter_code
_entity_poly.pdbx_strand_id
1 'polypeptide(L)'
;MIAHYSYMVLLIKFVINTSFSLQAIGSLNPEIALNSINSQLKLLVLTFPRLHIVWSSSPYEMASIFAKLKCDAAVPDVDCAMAMGQDSCSVEKESIYAQHPIALLQPLPGVTLRNYQGLAKKYKSISDICAASQDDLTLVLGAEAAAKLYKFIHDSSSK
;
A
#
# COMPACT_ATOMS: atom_id res chain seq x y z
N MET A 1 -8.24 -2.26 -5.02
CA MET A 1 -8.76 -1.65 -6.26
C MET A 1 -8.82 -2.68 -7.41
N ILE A 2 -7.71 -3.25 -7.84
CA ILE A 2 -7.66 -4.20 -8.99
C ILE A 2 -8.50 -5.46 -8.79
N ALA A 3 -8.65 -5.92 -7.54
CA ALA A 3 -9.48 -7.08 -7.21
C ALA A 3 -11.00 -6.82 -7.31
N HIS A 4 -11.43 -5.56 -7.17
CA HIS A 4 -12.86 -5.21 -7.00
C HIS A 4 -13.45 -4.49 -8.22
N TYR A 5 -12.62 -3.99 -9.15
CA TYR A 5 -13.07 -3.23 -10.31
C TYR A 5 -12.64 -3.90 -11.61
N SER A 6 -13.61 -4.07 -12.52
CA SER A 6 -13.39 -4.71 -13.81
C SER A 6 -12.50 -3.89 -14.76
N TYR A 7 -12.54 -2.57 -14.64
CA TYR A 7 -11.75 -1.64 -15.43
C TYR A 7 -11.00 -0.70 -14.49
N MET A 8 -9.68 -0.60 -14.64
CA MET A 8 -8.87 0.35 -13.89
C MET A 8 -8.34 1.42 -14.83
N VAL A 9 -8.60 2.67 -14.49
CA VAL A 9 -8.15 3.83 -15.25
C VAL A 9 -7.32 4.73 -14.35
N LEU A 10 -6.10 5.05 -14.78
CA LEU A 10 -5.26 6.08 -14.17
C LEU A 10 -5.36 7.35 -15.03
N LEU A 11 -5.95 8.40 -14.47
CA LEU A 11 -6.05 9.69 -15.14
C LEU A 11 -4.90 10.61 -14.70
N ILE A 12 -4.07 11.04 -15.65
CA ILE A 12 -2.95 11.95 -15.42
C ILE A 12 -3.27 13.31 -16.05
N LYS A 13 -3.26 14.35 -15.21
CA LYS A 13 -3.52 15.73 -15.64
C LYS A 13 -2.20 16.50 -15.79
N PHE A 14 -2.02 17.15 -16.93
CA PHE A 14 -0.90 18.06 -17.19
C PHE A 14 -1.31 19.51 -17.05
N VAL A 15 -0.31 20.38 -16.92
CA VAL A 15 -0.49 21.84 -16.90
C VAL A 15 0.00 22.38 -18.25
N ILE A 16 -0.89 23.03 -18.99
CA ILE A 16 -0.68 23.47 -20.39
C ILE A 16 0.46 24.49 -20.56
N ASN A 17 0.91 25.18 -19.50
CA ASN A 17 1.92 26.23 -19.58
C ASN A 17 3.29 25.83 -19.03
N THR A 18 3.50 24.54 -18.78
CA THR A 18 4.81 24.00 -18.43
C THR A 18 5.17 22.97 -19.48
N SER A 19 6.35 23.09 -20.11
CA SER A 19 6.91 22.05 -20.97
C SER A 19 7.09 20.78 -20.13
N PHE A 20 6.08 19.90 -20.17
CA PHE A 20 6.15 18.62 -19.48
C PHE A 20 6.87 17.63 -20.38
N SER A 21 8.02 17.16 -19.90
CA SER A 21 8.68 16.00 -20.49
C SER A 21 8.90 14.98 -19.39
N LEU A 22 8.55 13.73 -19.67
CA LEU A 22 8.87 12.61 -18.79
C LEU A 22 10.38 12.30 -18.76
N GLN A 23 11.17 12.94 -19.63
CA GLN A 23 12.60 12.78 -19.75
C GLN A 23 13.27 14.16 -19.84
N ALA A 24 14.39 14.36 -19.14
CA ALA A 24 15.20 15.55 -19.37
C ALA A 24 15.79 15.47 -20.79
N ILE A 25 15.67 16.55 -21.55
CA ILE A 25 16.26 16.66 -22.90
C ILE A 25 17.77 16.45 -22.76
N GLY A 26 18.31 15.42 -23.45
CA GLY A 26 19.73 15.02 -23.35
C GLY A 26 20.03 13.83 -22.41
N SER A 27 19.04 13.32 -21.66
CA SER A 27 19.21 12.17 -20.75
C SER A 27 18.80 10.83 -21.37
N LEU A 28 19.14 10.60 -22.65
CA LEU A 28 19.07 9.26 -23.25
C LEU A 28 20.23 8.41 -22.72
N ASN A 29 20.22 8.10 -21.42
CA ASN A 29 21.07 7.04 -20.91
C ASN A 29 20.56 5.72 -21.54
N PRO A 30 21.44 4.92 -22.17
CA PRO A 30 21.06 3.62 -22.73
C PRO A 30 20.66 2.61 -21.64
N GLU A 31 20.97 2.92 -20.38
CA GLU A 31 20.61 2.12 -19.23
C GLU A 31 19.23 2.53 -18.70
N ILE A 32 18.34 1.55 -18.59
CA ILE A 32 17.00 1.69 -18.00
C ILE A 32 17.19 2.01 -16.52
N ALA A 33 17.26 3.31 -16.17
CA ALA A 33 17.30 3.71 -14.77
C ALA A 33 15.97 3.31 -14.12
N LEU A 34 16.04 2.45 -13.08
CA LEU A 34 14.88 2.02 -12.31
C LEU A 34 14.12 3.19 -11.66
N ASN A 35 14.83 4.30 -11.42
CA ASN A 35 14.28 5.52 -10.82
C ASN A 35 13.69 6.49 -11.87
N SER A 36 13.70 6.15 -13.17
CA SER A 36 13.04 6.97 -14.18
C SER A 36 11.52 6.78 -14.13
N ILE A 37 10.77 7.88 -14.17
CA ILE A 37 9.30 7.88 -14.23
C ILE A 37 8.80 7.02 -15.40
N ASN A 38 9.51 7.00 -16.53
CA ASN A 38 9.13 6.16 -17.68
C ASN A 38 9.30 4.68 -17.39
N SER A 39 10.37 4.29 -16.70
CA SER A 39 10.61 2.89 -16.31
C SER A 39 9.54 2.44 -15.32
N GLN A 40 9.18 3.29 -14.37
CA GLN A 40 8.12 3.02 -13.39
C GLN A 40 6.74 2.93 -14.06
N LEU A 41 6.40 3.84 -14.98
CA LEU A 41 5.15 3.78 -15.75
C LEU A 41 5.08 2.52 -16.61
N LYS A 42 6.18 2.15 -17.28
CA LYS A 42 6.26 0.89 -18.05
C LYS A 42 6.05 -0.32 -17.15
N LEU A 43 6.76 -0.37 -16.02
CA LEU A 43 6.61 -1.46 -15.05
C LEU A 43 5.18 -1.53 -14.52
N LEU A 44 4.54 -0.40 -14.25
CA LEU A 44 3.15 -0.33 -13.80
C LEU A 44 2.19 -0.95 -14.82
N VAL A 45 2.33 -0.59 -16.10
CA VAL A 45 1.49 -1.13 -17.18
C VAL A 45 1.75 -2.63 -17.39
N LEU A 46 3.01 -3.07 -17.31
CA LEU A 46 3.36 -4.50 -17.41
C LEU A 46 2.83 -5.33 -16.23
N THR A 47 2.88 -4.77 -15.02
CA THR A 47 2.41 -5.45 -13.80
C THR A 47 0.88 -5.54 -13.78
N PHE A 48 0.20 -4.55 -14.36
CA PHE A 48 -1.26 -4.44 -14.34
C PHE A 48 -1.82 -4.31 -15.76
N PRO A 49 -1.97 -5.43 -16.51
CA PRO A 49 -2.38 -5.39 -17.91
C PRO A 49 -3.80 -4.85 -18.15
N ARG A 50 -4.62 -4.75 -17.09
CA ARG A 50 -5.98 -4.18 -17.14
C ARG A 50 -6.01 -2.66 -16.87
N LEU A 51 -4.85 -2.06 -16.57
CA LEU A 51 -4.73 -0.64 -16.30
C LEU A 51 -4.68 0.15 -17.62
N HIS A 52 -5.58 1.11 -17.74
CA HIS A 52 -5.60 2.06 -18.84
C HIS A 52 -5.13 3.43 -18.34
N ILE A 53 -4.24 4.10 -19.07
CA ILE A 53 -3.76 5.43 -18.72
C ILE A 53 -4.42 6.46 -19.63
N VAL A 54 -5.07 7.46 -19.04
CA VAL A 54 -5.72 8.56 -19.75
C VAL A 54 -5.01 9.86 -19.40
N TRP A 55 -4.71 10.66 -20.42
CA TRP A 55 -3.95 11.90 -20.31
C TRP A 55 -4.92 13.06 -20.58
N SER A 56 -4.89 14.09 -19.74
CA SER A 56 -5.74 15.27 -19.91
C SER A 56 -4.89 16.53 -19.78
N SER A 57 -5.02 17.44 -20.74
CA SER A 57 -4.29 18.71 -20.75
C SER A 57 -5.01 19.80 -19.96
N SER A 58 -6.33 19.74 -19.83
CA SER A 58 -7.13 20.75 -19.11
C SER A 58 -8.23 20.14 -18.24
N PRO A 59 -8.77 20.88 -17.24
CA PRO A 59 -9.96 20.45 -16.51
C PRO A 59 -11.20 20.27 -17.40
N TYR A 60 -11.34 21.09 -18.46
CA TYR A 60 -12.46 21.00 -19.39
C TYR A 60 -12.39 19.71 -20.22
N GLU A 61 -11.20 19.36 -20.70
CA GLU A 61 -10.96 18.08 -21.38
C GLU A 61 -11.24 16.90 -20.45
N MET A 62 -10.78 16.98 -19.19
CA MET A 62 -11.06 15.96 -18.18
C MET A 62 -12.57 15.78 -17.95
N ALA A 63 -13.34 16.86 -17.85
CA ALA A 63 -14.78 16.81 -17.70
C ALA A 63 -15.46 16.15 -18.92
N SER A 64 -15.00 16.47 -20.14
CA SER A 64 -15.47 15.84 -21.37
C SER A 64 -15.16 14.34 -21.42
N ILE A 65 -13.95 13.94 -21.00
CA ILE A 65 -13.57 12.53 -20.86
C ILE A 65 -14.50 11.82 -19.87
N PHE A 66 -14.75 12.41 -18.68
CA PHE A 66 -15.67 11.82 -17.72
C PHE A 66 -17.10 11.72 -18.23
N ALA A 67 -17.58 12.72 -18.96
CA ALA A 67 -18.91 12.67 -19.57
C ALA A 67 -19.01 11.51 -20.56
N LYS A 68 -18.03 11.36 -21.46
CA LYS A 68 -17.98 10.24 -22.42
C LYS A 68 -17.92 8.88 -21.74
N LEU A 69 -17.09 8.75 -20.68
CA LEU A 69 -16.98 7.50 -19.92
C LEU A 69 -18.27 7.14 -19.17
N LYS A 70 -19.11 8.14 -18.83
CA LYS A 70 -20.39 7.93 -18.15
C LYS A 70 -21.54 7.58 -19.11
N CYS A 71 -21.46 7.94 -20.40
CA CYS A 71 -22.58 7.76 -21.34
C CYS A 71 -23.06 6.31 -21.45
N ASP A 72 -22.16 5.33 -21.38
CA ASP A 72 -22.48 3.91 -21.54
C ASP A 72 -22.45 3.13 -20.20
N ALA A 73 -22.31 3.83 -19.07
CA ALA A 73 -22.12 3.22 -17.76
C ALA A 73 -23.37 3.40 -16.87
N ALA A 74 -23.70 2.36 -16.10
CA ALA A 74 -24.73 2.44 -15.08
C ALA A 74 -24.34 3.44 -13.98
N VAL A 75 -25.36 4.07 -13.36
CA VAL A 75 -25.16 4.95 -12.21
C VAL A 75 -24.56 4.14 -11.04
N PRO A 76 -23.51 4.65 -10.38
CA PRO A 76 -22.90 3.93 -9.26
C PRO A 76 -23.86 3.85 -8.06
N ASP A 77 -24.00 2.65 -7.50
CA ASP A 77 -24.74 2.43 -6.26
C ASP A 77 -23.82 2.68 -5.05
N VAL A 78 -24.26 3.59 -4.18
CA VAL A 78 -23.52 4.01 -2.99
C VAL A 78 -23.47 2.89 -1.96
N ASP A 79 -24.54 2.11 -1.82
CA ASP A 79 -24.64 1.05 -0.81
C ASP A 79 -23.71 -0.11 -1.16
N CYS A 80 -23.71 -0.54 -2.43
CA CYS A 80 -22.75 -1.52 -2.94
C CYS A 80 -21.29 -1.07 -2.80
N ALA A 81 -21.00 0.21 -3.07
CA ALA A 81 -19.64 0.75 -2.94
C ALA A 81 -19.15 0.74 -1.47
N MET A 82 -20.03 1.09 -0.53
CA MET A 82 -19.71 1.05 0.91
C MET A 82 -19.47 -0.39 1.40
N ALA A 83 -20.25 -1.36 0.93
CA ALA A 83 -20.06 -2.76 1.28
C ALA A 83 -18.72 -3.31 0.74
N MET A 84 -18.42 -3.07 -0.53
CA MET A 84 -17.17 -3.53 -1.17
C MET A 84 -15.90 -2.91 -0.55
N GLY A 85 -16.00 -1.67 -0.05
CA GLY A 85 -14.91 -1.04 0.71
C GLY A 85 -14.63 -1.74 2.04
N GLN A 86 -15.66 -2.30 2.69
CA GLN A 86 -15.55 -2.98 3.97
C GLN A 86 -14.96 -4.39 3.87
N ASP A 87 -15.16 -5.11 2.76
CA ASP A 87 -14.61 -6.47 2.58
C ASP A 87 -13.08 -6.47 2.49
N SER A 88 -12.47 -5.40 1.98
CA SER A 88 -11.00 -5.20 2.06
C SER A 88 -10.50 -4.90 3.48
N CYS A 89 -11.43 -4.70 4.42
CA CYS A 89 -11.25 -4.37 5.83
C CYS A 89 -11.98 -5.39 6.74
N SER A 90 -12.28 -6.59 6.25
CA SER A 90 -12.75 -7.70 7.10
C SER A 90 -11.65 -8.22 8.04
N VAL A 91 -10.45 -7.64 7.95
CA VAL A 91 -9.52 -7.52 9.07
C VAL A 91 -9.86 -6.20 9.77
N GLU A 92 -10.69 -6.30 10.82
CA GLU A 92 -10.72 -5.39 11.97
C GLU A 92 -11.45 -4.02 11.78
N LYS A 93 -12.77 -3.97 12.00
CA LYS A 93 -13.43 -2.74 12.48
C LYS A 93 -12.97 -2.31 13.88
N GLU A 94 -12.24 -3.19 14.59
CA GLU A 94 -11.47 -2.85 15.79
C GLU A 94 -10.13 -2.14 15.47
N SER A 95 -9.67 -2.12 14.21
CA SER A 95 -8.36 -1.56 13.82
C SER A 95 -8.33 -0.05 13.67
N ILE A 96 -9.47 0.63 13.54
CA ILE A 96 -9.47 2.09 13.38
C ILE A 96 -8.90 2.77 14.64
N TYR A 97 -9.01 2.12 15.80
CA TYR A 97 -8.32 2.52 17.03
C TYR A 97 -6.95 1.82 17.25
N ALA A 98 -6.65 0.76 16.51
CA ALA A 98 -5.42 -0.05 16.65
C ALA A 98 -4.37 0.15 15.53
N GLN A 99 -4.57 1.07 14.59
CA GLN A 99 -3.55 1.36 13.56
C GLN A 99 -2.24 1.84 14.19
N HIS A 100 -2.30 2.63 15.27
CA HIS A 100 -1.09 3.19 15.88
C HIS A 100 -0.25 2.14 16.64
N PRO A 101 -0.81 1.25 17.49
CA PRO A 101 -0.02 0.20 18.13
C PRO A 101 0.46 -0.88 17.16
N ILE A 102 -0.34 -1.26 16.16
CA ILE A 102 0.03 -2.29 15.18
C ILE A 102 1.13 -1.80 14.23
N ALA A 103 1.09 -0.52 13.83
CA ALA A 103 2.16 0.10 13.05
C ALA A 103 3.50 0.13 13.78
N LEU A 104 3.50 0.14 15.13
CA LEU A 104 4.74 0.05 15.93
C LEU A 104 5.32 -1.38 15.98
N LEU A 105 4.50 -2.41 15.74
CA LEU A 105 4.97 -3.80 15.75
C LEU A 105 5.64 -4.21 14.44
N GLN A 106 5.17 -3.69 13.31
CA GLN A 106 5.72 -4.04 11.98
C GLN A 106 7.22 -3.73 11.77
N PRO A 107 7.79 -2.63 12.27
CA PRO A 107 9.22 -2.37 12.13
C PRO A 107 10.09 -3.21 13.08
N LEU A 108 9.52 -3.97 14.01
CA LEU A 108 10.30 -4.76 14.95
C LEU A 108 11.00 -5.93 14.24
N PRO A 109 12.27 -6.20 14.57
CA PRO A 109 13.04 -7.24 13.92
C PRO A 109 12.41 -8.62 14.17
N GLY A 110 12.07 -9.33 13.08
CA GLY A 110 11.41 -10.63 13.14
C GLY A 110 9.88 -10.58 13.08
N VAL A 111 9.27 -9.40 13.20
CA VAL A 111 7.83 -9.24 12.97
C VAL A 111 7.55 -9.06 11.48
N THR A 112 6.56 -9.79 10.99
CA THR A 112 6.12 -9.80 9.60
C THR A 112 4.61 -9.63 9.54
N LEU A 113 4.10 -9.26 8.36
CA LEU A 113 2.67 -9.09 8.12
C LEU A 113 1.84 -10.38 8.33
N ARG A 114 2.50 -11.54 8.47
CA ARG A 114 1.83 -12.82 8.76
C ARG A 114 1.84 -13.19 10.24
N ASN A 115 2.86 -12.80 11.00
CA ASN A 115 3.04 -13.24 12.38
C ASN A 115 2.58 -12.19 13.42
N TYR A 116 2.47 -10.91 13.05
CA TYR A 116 2.04 -9.85 13.97
C TYR A 116 0.62 -10.08 14.52
N GLN A 117 -0.26 -10.72 13.73
CA GLN A 117 -1.62 -11.05 14.15
C GLN A 117 -1.62 -12.02 15.34
N GLY A 118 -0.64 -12.92 15.43
CA GLY A 118 -0.47 -13.80 16.58
C GLY A 118 -0.11 -13.03 17.84
N LEU A 119 0.77 -12.02 17.72
CA LEU A 119 1.14 -11.14 18.83
C LEU A 119 -0.05 -10.30 19.30
N ALA A 120 -0.76 -9.66 18.37
CA ALA A 120 -1.92 -8.82 18.68
C ALA A 120 -3.08 -9.61 19.32
N LYS A 121 -3.21 -10.91 19.01
CA LYS A 121 -4.19 -11.80 19.64
C LYS A 121 -3.80 -12.25 21.04
N LYS A 122 -2.51 -12.52 21.28
CA LYS A 122 -2.03 -13.05 22.56
C LYS A 122 -1.77 -11.95 23.60
N TYR A 123 -1.32 -10.77 23.17
CA TYR A 123 -0.92 -9.67 24.05
C TYR A 123 -1.79 -8.43 23.82
N LYS A 124 -2.31 -7.84 24.89
CA LYS A 124 -3.20 -6.68 24.84
C LYS A 124 -2.44 -5.34 24.81
N SER A 125 -1.19 -5.34 25.28
CA SER A 125 -0.36 -4.15 25.38
C SER A 125 1.07 -4.42 24.94
N ILE A 126 1.77 -3.39 24.44
CA ILE A 126 3.19 -3.47 24.07
C ILE A 126 4.05 -3.76 25.31
N SER A 127 3.64 -3.26 26.48
CA SER A 127 4.28 -3.58 27.76
C SER A 127 4.32 -5.09 28.03
N ASP A 128 3.25 -5.80 27.67
CA ASP A 128 3.11 -7.22 27.93
C ASP A 128 4.00 -8.03 26.97
N ILE A 129 4.23 -7.50 25.76
CA ILE A 129 5.17 -8.07 24.79
C ILE A 129 6.61 -7.88 25.30
N CYS A 130 6.94 -6.71 25.85
CA CYS A 130 8.26 -6.46 26.43
C CYS A 130 8.56 -7.29 27.68
N ALA A 131 7.53 -7.63 28.46
CA ALA A 131 7.64 -8.48 29.65
C ALA A 131 7.57 -9.99 29.35
N ALA A 132 7.33 -10.39 28.10
CA ALA A 132 7.18 -11.78 27.72
C ALA A 132 8.51 -12.55 27.72
N SER A 133 8.46 -13.83 28.09
CA SER A 133 9.61 -14.73 28.03
C SER A 133 9.99 -15.04 26.56
N GLN A 134 11.25 -15.39 26.32
CA GLN A 134 11.70 -15.80 24.98
C GLN A 134 10.90 -17.02 24.48
N ASP A 135 10.59 -17.98 25.35
CA ASP A 135 9.83 -19.18 25.01
C ASP A 135 8.40 -18.83 24.56
N ASP A 136 7.74 -17.90 25.25
CA ASP A 136 6.41 -17.44 24.89
C ASP A 136 6.35 -16.75 23.52
N LEU A 137 7.41 -16.01 23.17
CA LEU A 137 7.55 -15.38 21.87
C LEU A 137 7.85 -16.43 20.78
N THR A 138 8.63 -17.47 21.09
CA THR A 138 8.92 -18.56 20.13
C THR A 138 7.67 -19.32 19.72
N LEU A 139 6.71 -19.51 20.64
CA LEU A 139 5.43 -20.15 20.35
C LEU A 139 4.57 -19.36 19.35
N VAL A 140 4.72 -18.03 19.31
CA VAL A 140 3.91 -17.15 18.44
C VAL A 140 4.61 -16.84 17.13
N LEU A 141 5.92 -16.56 17.17
CA LEU A 141 6.68 -16.03 16.04
C LEU A 141 7.59 -17.08 15.37
N GLY A 142 7.86 -18.19 16.05
CA GLY A 142 8.90 -19.16 15.67
C GLY A 142 10.27 -18.80 16.24
N ALA A 143 11.16 -19.80 16.33
CA ALA A 143 12.43 -19.72 17.05
C ALA A 143 13.33 -18.55 16.59
N GLU A 144 13.49 -18.38 15.28
CA GLU A 144 14.41 -17.39 14.71
C GLU A 144 13.90 -15.95 14.86
N ALA A 145 12.60 -15.74 14.64
CA ALA A 145 11.97 -14.42 14.77
C ALA A 145 11.86 -13.97 16.23
N ALA A 146 11.52 -14.89 17.14
CA ALA A 146 11.46 -14.62 18.56
C ALA A 146 12.83 -14.28 19.15
N ALA A 147 13.90 -14.97 18.74
CA ALA A 147 15.26 -14.65 19.20
C ALA A 147 15.70 -13.24 18.77
N LYS A 148 15.36 -12.82 17.54
CA LYS A 148 15.64 -11.48 17.02
C LYS A 148 14.89 -10.39 17.80
N LEU A 149 13.61 -10.61 18.07
CA LEU A 149 12.76 -9.68 18.81
C LEU A 149 13.17 -9.59 20.28
N TYR A 150 13.38 -10.74 20.93
CA TYR A 150 13.78 -10.78 22.35
C TYR A 150 15.13 -10.11 22.58
N LYS A 151 16.09 -10.33 21.67
CA LYS A 151 17.36 -9.62 21.66
C LYS A 151 17.14 -8.11 21.52
N PHE A 152 16.33 -7.65 20.56
CA PHE A 152 16.08 -6.21 20.40
C PHE A 152 15.49 -5.53 21.65
N ILE A 153 14.63 -6.22 22.41
CA ILE A 153 14.00 -5.65 23.61
C ILE A 153 14.95 -5.62 24.82
N HIS A 154 15.77 -6.66 24.98
CA HIS A 154 16.60 -6.86 26.19
C HIS A 154 18.09 -6.55 25.97
N ASP A 155 18.52 -6.34 24.74
CA ASP A 155 19.88 -5.90 24.44
C ASP A 155 19.97 -4.40 24.75
N SER A 156 20.41 -4.09 25.97
CA SER A 156 20.72 -2.73 26.42
C SER A 156 22.02 -2.24 25.78
N SER A 157 22.09 -2.22 24.45
CA SER A 157 23.14 -1.53 23.69
C SER A 157 22.48 -0.30 23.04
N SER A 158 22.57 0.87 23.67
CA SER A 158 23.73 1.77 23.63
C SER A 158 23.98 2.31 22.21
N LYS A 159 23.12 3.23 21.77
CA LYS A 159 23.44 4.58 21.30
C LYS A 159 22.19 5.37 20.96
#